data_AF-A0A955P8X5-F1
#
_entry.id   AF-A0A955P8X5-F1
#
_cell.length_a   1.000
_cell.length_b   1.000
_cell.length_c   1.000
_cell.angle_alpha   90.00
_cell.angle_beta   90.00
_cell.angle_gamma   90.00
#
_symmetry.space_group_name_H-M   'P 1'
#
loop_
_entity.id
_entity.type
_entity.pdbx_description
1 polymer ?
#
loop_
_entity_poly.entity_id
_entity_poly.type
_entity_poly.pdbx_seq_one_letter_code
_entity_poly.pdbx_strand_id
1 'polypeptide(L)'
;MTWKNSLALFLFFVGLYLLTSPGHLYTIDSEVSYETTQSLVIRGNLDVSGNRITVKDAEGHSTGRYGLLQMVLCIPLYWVGQAMDAVFPNPGFLYENWRITLVATFNQFMAAVGLVLFYLILRELGGKHPACLAATLSLG
;
A
#
# COMPACT_ATOMS: atom_id res chain seq x y z
N MET A 1 -21.42 -18.01 7.34
CA MET A 1 -20.63 -16.76 7.17
C MET A 1 -20.52 -16.51 5.67
N THR A 2 -21.17 -15.48 5.13
CA THR A 2 -21.17 -15.25 3.67
C THR A 2 -19.99 -14.38 3.29
N TRP A 3 -19.02 -14.94 2.55
CA TRP A 3 -17.88 -14.25 1.95
C TRP A 3 -18.28 -12.97 1.19
N LYS A 4 -19.53 -12.92 0.69
CA LYS A 4 -20.16 -11.76 0.07
C LYS A 4 -20.11 -10.50 0.95
N ASN A 5 -20.34 -10.64 2.26
CA ASN A 5 -20.38 -9.48 3.16
C ASN A 5 -18.98 -8.91 3.37
N SER A 6 -17.98 -9.79 3.54
CA SER A 6 -16.58 -9.40 3.67
C SER A 6 -16.07 -8.75 2.39
N LEU A 7 -16.43 -9.29 1.23
CA LEU A 7 -16.09 -8.69 -0.07
C LEU A 7 -16.77 -7.34 -0.27
N ALA A 8 -18.05 -7.20 0.09
CA ALA A 8 -18.76 -5.93 0.00
C ALA A 8 -18.12 -4.84 0.88
N LEU A 9 -17.73 -5.19 2.12
CA LEU A 9 -16.99 -4.28 3.00
C LEU A 9 -15.62 -3.91 2.42
N PHE A 10 -14.88 -4.90 1.91
CA PHE A 10 -13.58 -4.66 1.29
C PHE A 10 -13.70 -3.66 0.13
N LEU A 11 -14.62 -3.92 -0.81
CA LEU A 11 -14.83 -3.06 -1.97
C LEU A 11 -15.35 -1.67 -1.58
N PHE A 12 -16.21 -1.59 -0.56
CA PHE A 12 -16.69 -0.32 -0.02
C PHE A 12 -15.52 0.54 0.49
N PHE A 13 -14.67 0.00 1.37
CA PHE A 13 -13.56 0.75 1.95
C PHE A 13 -12.44 1.03 0.94
N VAL A 14 -12.09 0.07 0.08
CA VAL A 14 -11.12 0.31 -1.01
C VAL A 14 -11.64 1.43 -1.92
N GLY A 15 -12.90 1.37 -2.34
CA GLY A 15 -13.50 2.41 -3.18
C GLY A 15 -13.48 3.78 -2.50
N LEU A 16 -13.89 3.84 -1.23
CA LEU A 16 -13.89 5.07 -0.44
C LEU A 16 -12.48 5.65 -0.32
N TYR A 17 -11.49 4.83 0.07
CA TYR A 17 -10.11 5.28 0.29
C TYR A 17 -9.38 5.62 -1.00
N LEU A 18 -9.66 4.93 -2.11
CA LEU A 18 -9.12 5.31 -3.41
C LEU A 18 -9.72 6.63 -3.91
N LEU A 19 -11.02 6.87 -3.69
CA LEU A 19 -11.68 8.13 -4.08
C LEU A 19 -11.10 9.34 -3.33
N THR A 20 -10.74 9.16 -2.07
CA THR A 20 -10.10 10.20 -1.25
C THR A 20 -8.57 10.16 -1.32
N SER A 21 -7.99 9.25 -2.11
CA SER A 21 -6.54 9.10 -2.20
C SER A 21 -5.95 10.20 -3.07
N PRO A 22 -4.93 10.91 -2.57
CA PRO A 22 -4.23 11.93 -3.35
C PRO A 22 -3.34 11.37 -4.47
N GLY A 23 -3.03 10.07 -4.46
CA GLY A 23 -2.32 9.41 -5.57
C GLY A 23 -0.82 9.69 -5.66
N HIS A 24 -0.21 10.26 -4.62
CA HIS A 24 1.24 10.47 -4.52
C HIS A 24 1.78 10.12 -3.12
N LEU A 25 3.10 10.01 -2.99
CA LEU A 25 3.78 9.76 -1.72
C LEU A 25 3.77 11.04 -0.88
N TYR A 26 3.51 10.91 0.43
CA TYR A 26 3.40 12.06 1.35
C TYR A 26 4.54 12.15 2.37
N THR A 27 5.13 10.99 2.67
CA THR A 27 6.00 10.85 3.82
C THR A 27 7.31 10.21 3.40
N ILE A 28 8.38 10.54 4.13
CA ILE A 28 9.73 10.05 3.83
C ILE A 28 9.79 8.52 3.94
N ASP A 29 9.00 7.92 4.83
CA ASP A 29 8.85 6.46 4.93
C ASP A 29 8.20 5.86 3.68
N SER A 30 7.19 6.52 3.10
CA SER A 30 6.57 6.08 1.84
C SER A 30 7.52 6.21 0.64
N GLU A 31 8.37 7.25 0.62
CA GLU A 31 9.43 7.42 -0.37
C GLU A 31 10.48 6.31 -0.29
N VAL A 32 11.02 6.04 0.91
CA VAL A 32 12.00 4.96 1.10
C VAL A 32 11.40 3.59 0.78
N SER A 33 10.13 3.37 1.11
CA SER A 33 9.43 2.13 0.77
C SER A 33 9.29 1.95 -0.74
N TYR A 34 8.95 3.02 -1.46
CA TYR A 34 8.88 3.03 -2.91
C TYR A 34 10.27 2.81 -3.54
N GLU A 35 11.29 3.54 -3.10
CA GLU A 35 12.67 3.38 -3.60
C GLU A 35 13.17 1.96 -3.36
N THR A 36 12.89 1.36 -2.20
CA THR A 36 13.29 -0.02 -1.89
C THR A 36 12.58 -0.99 -2.83
N THR A 37 11.28 -0.81 -3.07
CA THR A 37 10.50 -1.61 -4.03
C THR A 37 11.10 -1.50 -5.43
N GLN A 38 11.39 -0.28 -5.87
CA GLN A 38 12.00 -0.01 -7.17
C GLN A 38 13.38 -0.67 -7.29
N SER A 39 14.20 -0.60 -6.24
CA SER A 39 15.55 -1.15 -6.20
C SER A 39 15.53 -2.68 -6.27
N LEU A 40 14.59 -3.30 -5.57
CA LEU A 40 14.34 -4.75 -5.67
C LEU A 40 13.96 -5.15 -7.09
N VAL A 41 13.05 -4.40 -7.74
CA VAL A 41 12.58 -4.73 -9.10
C VAL A 41 13.66 -4.50 -10.15
N ILE A 42 14.40 -3.39 -10.07
CA ILE A 42 15.35 -2.99 -11.12
C ILE A 42 16.74 -3.59 -10.91
N ARG A 43 17.22 -3.61 -9.67
CA ARG A 43 18.61 -3.98 -9.32
C ARG A 43 18.72 -5.29 -8.56
N GLY A 44 17.63 -5.81 -8.00
CA GLY A 44 17.65 -6.99 -7.14
C GLY A 44 18.36 -6.75 -5.80
N ASN A 45 18.44 -5.50 -5.34
CA ASN A 45 19.08 -5.13 -4.08
C ASN A 45 18.23 -4.13 -3.26
N LEU A 46 18.68 -3.83 -2.05
CA LEU A 46 17.97 -2.98 -1.08
C LEU A 46 18.53 -1.56 -0.98
N ASP A 47 19.49 -1.23 -1.83
CA ASP A 47 20.19 0.06 -1.78
C ASP A 47 19.26 1.16 -2.30
N VAL A 48 19.09 2.21 -1.51
CA VAL A 48 18.19 3.35 -1.76
C VAL A 48 18.90 4.68 -1.53
N SER A 49 18.24 5.80 -1.81
CA SER A 49 18.81 7.11 -1.57
C SER A 49 18.98 7.34 -0.06
N GLY A 50 20.20 7.61 0.38
CA GLY A 50 20.49 7.83 1.80
C GLY A 50 19.73 9.04 2.36
N ASN A 51 18.97 8.83 3.44
CA ASN A 51 18.24 9.88 4.15
C ASN A 51 18.17 9.61 5.67
N ARG A 52 17.45 10.47 6.41
CA ARG A 52 17.34 10.43 7.89
C ARG A 52 16.77 9.13 8.47
N ILE A 53 16.05 8.33 7.68
CA ILE A 53 15.44 7.05 8.09
C ILE A 53 16.11 5.83 7.44
N THR A 54 17.24 6.02 6.76
CA THR A 54 18.05 4.92 6.24
C THR A 54 19.16 4.54 7.23
N VAL A 55 19.76 3.37 7.03
CA VAL A 55 20.97 2.90 7.70
C VAL A 55 22.00 2.63 6.62
N LYS A 56 23.22 3.13 6.82
CA LYS A 56 24.34 2.85 5.93
C LYS A 56 25.10 1.62 6.40
N ASP A 57 25.43 0.73 5.48
CA ASP A 57 26.34 -0.38 5.73
C ASP A 57 27.82 0.06 5.65
N ALA A 58 28.74 -0.88 5.86
CA ALA A 58 30.18 -0.63 5.79
C ALA A 58 30.68 -0.32 4.36
N GLU A 59 29.90 -0.69 3.34
CA GLU A 59 30.21 -0.48 1.92
C GLU A 59 29.64 0.84 1.38
N GLY A 60 28.81 1.51 2.18
CA GLY A 60 28.20 2.80 1.88
C GLY A 60 26.79 2.72 1.30
N HIS A 61 26.23 1.51 1.13
CA HIS A 61 24.85 1.33 0.68
C HIS A 61 23.88 1.76 1.77
N SER A 62 22.79 2.43 1.38
CA SER A 62 21.78 2.89 2.32
C SER A 62 20.54 2.00 2.21
N THR A 63 20.09 1.40 3.30
CA THR A 63 18.87 0.58 3.34
C THR A 63 17.82 1.22 4.23
N GLY A 64 16.54 1.06 3.88
CA GLY A 64 15.45 1.46 4.77
C GLY A 64 15.48 0.72 6.11
N ARG A 65 14.99 1.35 7.18
CA ARG A 65 14.90 0.75 8.53
C ARG A 65 13.72 -0.21 8.72
N TYR A 66 12.86 -0.35 7.72
CA TYR A 66 11.60 -1.09 7.83
C TYR A 66 11.72 -2.53 7.34
N GLY A 67 10.77 -3.38 7.78
CA GLY A 67 10.68 -4.75 7.30
C GLY A 67 10.31 -4.83 5.81
N LEU A 68 10.89 -5.80 5.10
CA LEU A 68 10.80 -5.91 3.63
C LEU A 68 9.43 -6.36 3.11
N LEU A 69 8.56 -6.90 3.96
CA LEU A 69 7.30 -7.52 3.53
C LEU A 69 6.44 -6.55 2.71
N GLN A 70 6.29 -5.31 3.17
CA GLN A 70 5.53 -4.29 2.46
C GLN A 70 6.12 -4.02 1.08
N MET A 71 7.44 -3.85 0.99
CA MET A 71 8.12 -3.54 -0.28
C MET A 71 7.98 -4.68 -1.29
N VAL A 72 8.08 -5.93 -0.82
CA VAL A 72 7.85 -7.11 -1.66
C VAL A 72 6.40 -7.18 -2.14
N LEU A 73 5.43 -6.89 -1.27
CA LEU A 73 4.01 -6.88 -1.63
C LEU A 73 3.63 -5.72 -2.57
N CYS A 74 4.44 -4.65 -2.63
CA CYS A 74 4.27 -3.55 -3.58
C CYS A 74 4.75 -3.89 -5.00
N ILE A 75 5.55 -4.95 -5.20
CA ILE A 75 6.12 -5.31 -6.51
C ILE A 75 5.05 -5.48 -7.61
N PRO A 76 3.92 -6.20 -7.37
CA PRO A 76 2.88 -6.32 -8.40
C PRO A 76 2.29 -4.97 -8.80
N LEU A 77 2.06 -4.06 -7.84
CA LEU A 77 1.56 -2.71 -8.12
C LEU A 77 2.58 -1.89 -8.92
N TYR A 78 3.87 -2.04 -8.61
CA TYR A 78 4.95 -1.41 -9.37
C TYR A 78 4.95 -1.88 -10.84
N TRP A 79 4.83 -3.19 -11.10
CA TRP A 79 4.79 -3.71 -12.46
C TRP A 79 3.57 -3.26 -13.24
N VAL A 80 2.38 -3.26 -12.62
CA VAL A 80 1.17 -2.73 -13.26
C VAL A 80 1.37 -1.25 -13.59
N GLY A 81 1.96 -0.47 -12.68
CA GLY A 81 2.23 0.95 -12.92
C GLY A 81 3.24 1.16 -14.03
N GLN A 82 4.27 0.31 -14.12
CA GLN A 82 5.24 0.32 -15.20
C GLN A 82 4.60 0.01 -16.56
N ALA A 83 3.68 -0.97 -16.61
CA ALA A 83 2.93 -1.27 -17.82
C ALA A 83 2.01 -0.10 -18.21
N MET A 84 1.36 0.55 -17.24
CA MET A 84 0.52 1.72 -17.47
C MET A 84 1.33 2.92 -17.96
N ASP A 85 2.51 3.18 -17.42
CA ASP A 85 3.41 4.23 -17.91
C ASP A 85 3.77 4.04 -19.40
N ALA A 86 3.86 2.79 -19.87
CA ALA A 86 4.15 2.49 -21.27
C ALA A 86 2.93 2.70 -22.20
N VAL A 87 1.71 2.50 -21.70
CA VAL A 87 0.46 2.62 -22.48
C VAL A 87 -0.12 4.04 -22.42
N PHE A 88 0.01 4.69 -21.26
CA PHE A 88 -0.50 6.02 -20.97
C PHE A 88 0.66 6.92 -20.51
N PRO A 89 1.51 7.38 -21.44
CA PRO A 89 2.63 8.25 -21.10
C PRO A 89 2.11 9.53 -20.46
N ASN A 90 2.42 9.75 -19.18
CA ASN A 90 2.06 10.99 -18.50
C ASN A 90 3.10 12.07 -18.82
N PRO A 91 2.72 13.24 -19.37
CA PRO A 91 3.64 14.33 -19.70
C PRO A 91 4.29 15.03 -18.49
N GLY A 92 3.97 14.63 -17.26
CA GLY A 92 4.85 14.81 -16.11
C GLY A 92 4.69 16.11 -15.33
N PHE A 93 4.34 15.94 -14.06
CA PHE A 93 5.11 16.59 -12.99
C PHE A 93 6.00 15.52 -12.34
N LEU A 94 7.14 15.96 -11.77
CA LEU A 94 8.30 15.14 -11.36
C LEU A 94 8.02 13.99 -10.36
N TYR A 95 6.76 13.79 -9.94
CA TYR A 95 6.33 12.78 -8.98
C TYR A 95 5.00 12.11 -9.36
N GLU A 96 4.52 12.31 -10.59
CA GLU A 96 3.21 11.84 -11.08
C GLU A 96 3.39 10.80 -12.19
N ASN A 97 3.84 9.60 -11.84
CA ASN A 97 3.81 8.44 -12.74
C ASN A 97 2.97 7.32 -12.16
N TRP A 98 2.48 6.41 -13.01
CA TRP A 98 1.57 5.36 -12.58
C TRP A 98 2.21 4.39 -11.59
N ARG A 99 3.54 4.20 -11.67
CA ARG A 99 4.30 3.42 -10.68
C ARG A 99 4.14 3.99 -9.27
N ILE A 100 4.37 5.28 -9.10
CA ILE A 100 4.23 5.97 -7.82
C ILE A 100 2.78 5.93 -7.37
N THR A 101 1.84 6.30 -8.25
CA THR A 101 0.41 6.36 -7.90
C THR A 101 -0.12 5.01 -7.43
N LEU A 102 0.19 3.91 -8.14
CA LEU A 102 -0.29 2.60 -7.72
C LEU A 102 0.37 2.12 -6.44
N VAL A 103 1.68 2.29 -6.28
CA VAL A 103 2.35 1.91 -5.02
C VAL A 103 1.84 2.74 -3.84
N ALA A 104 1.54 4.03 -4.05
CA ALA A 104 0.97 4.91 -3.03
C ALA A 104 -0.44 4.47 -2.57
N THR A 105 -1.15 3.66 -3.36
CA THR A 105 -2.46 3.10 -2.97
C THR A 105 -2.38 1.84 -2.10
N PHE A 106 -1.18 1.29 -1.88
CA PHE A 106 -1.00 0.05 -1.12
C PHE A 106 -1.60 0.13 0.29
N ASN A 107 -1.38 1.24 0.99
CA ASN A 107 -1.86 1.41 2.36
C ASN A 107 -3.40 1.41 2.45
N GLN A 108 -4.09 1.89 1.41
CA GLN A 108 -5.54 1.93 1.30
C GLN A 108 -6.10 0.51 1.19
N PHE A 109 -5.44 -0.36 0.41
CA PHE A 109 -5.77 -1.79 0.37
C PHE A 109 -5.55 -2.46 1.72
N MET A 110 -4.41 -2.19 2.37
CA MET A 110 -4.10 -2.77 3.68
C MET A 110 -5.05 -2.31 4.79
N ALA A 111 -5.47 -1.03 4.77
CA ALA A 111 -6.47 -0.51 5.68
C ALA A 111 -7.82 -1.23 5.51
N ALA A 112 -8.28 -1.40 4.27
CA ALA A 112 -9.50 -2.14 3.98
C ALA A 112 -9.41 -3.62 4.39
N VAL A 113 -8.27 -4.28 4.18
CA VAL A 113 -8.02 -5.64 4.70
C VAL A 113 -8.13 -5.65 6.23
N GLY A 114 -7.51 -4.69 6.91
CA GLY A 114 -7.56 -4.56 8.37
C GLY A 114 -9.00 -4.45 8.90
N LEU A 115 -9.84 -3.62 8.27
CA LEU A 115 -11.25 -3.47 8.63
C LEU A 115 -12.07 -4.72 8.37
N VAL A 116 -11.80 -5.43 7.28
CA VAL A 116 -12.43 -6.73 7.02
C VAL A 116 -12.02 -7.73 8.10
N LEU A 117 -10.72 -7.84 8.42
CA LEU A 117 -10.24 -8.73 9.48
C LEU A 117 -10.86 -8.40 10.82
N PHE A 118 -10.96 -7.11 11.17
CA PHE A 118 -11.66 -6.65 12.37
C PHE A 118 -13.12 -7.14 12.40
N TYR A 119 -13.86 -6.95 11.30
CA TYR A 119 -15.21 -7.47 11.15
C TYR A 119 -15.27 -9.00 11.33
N LEU A 120 -14.34 -9.76 10.75
CA LEU A 120 -14.30 -11.22 10.89
C LEU A 120 -14.02 -11.65 12.32
N ILE A 121 -13.11 -10.98 13.03
CA ILE A 121 -12.80 -11.24 14.43
C ILE A 121 -14.05 -11.01 15.30
N LEU A 122 -14.76 -9.88 15.10
CA LEU A 122 -16.01 -9.62 15.85
C LEU A 122 -17.08 -10.69 15.60
N ARG A 123 -17.15 -11.23 14.36
CA ARG A 123 -18.06 -12.30 14.01
C ARG A 123 -17.67 -13.63 14.66
N GLU A 124 -16.38 -13.93 14.72
CA GLU A 124 -15.84 -15.13 15.37
C GLU A 124 -16.07 -15.10 16.89
N LEU A 125 -15.99 -13.92 17.51
CA LEU A 125 -16.33 -13.71 18.92
C LEU A 125 -17.85 -13.80 19.22
N GLY A 126 -18.68 -14.16 18.24
CA GLY A 126 -20.13 -14.33 18.41
C GLY A 126 -20.95 -13.06 18.25
N GLY A 127 -20.35 -11.95 17.80
CA GLY A 127 -21.05 -10.69 17.59
C GLY A 127 -22.18 -10.81 16.54
N LYS A 128 -23.34 -10.19 16.81
CA LYS A 128 -24.44 -10.15 15.83
C LYS A 128 -24.04 -9.30 14.62
N HIS A 129 -24.42 -9.76 13.43
CA HIS A 129 -24.05 -9.13 12.16
C HIS A 129 -24.23 -7.59 12.12
N PRO A 130 -25.40 -7.01 12.50
CA PRO A 130 -25.58 -5.56 12.45
C PRO A 130 -24.65 -4.81 13.42
N ALA A 131 -24.37 -5.37 14.59
CA ALA A 131 -23.45 -4.78 15.56
C ALA A 131 -22.00 -4.79 15.04
N CYS A 132 -21.56 -5.91 14.43
CA CYS A 132 -20.23 -6.01 13.83
C CYS A 132 -20.07 -5.03 12.66
N LEU A 133 -21.10 -4.87 11.82
CA LEU A 133 -21.08 -3.89 10.72
C LEU A 133 -20.97 -2.46 11.25
N ALA A 134 -21.82 -2.07 12.21
CA ALA A 134 -21.80 -0.73 12.78
C ALA A 134 -20.45 -0.40 13.41
N ALA A 135 -19.87 -1.35 14.17
CA ALA A 135 -18.54 -1.18 14.76
C ALA A 135 -17.45 -1.00 13.70
N THR A 136 -17.47 -1.79 12.63
CA THR A 136 -16.47 -1.71 11.55
C THR A 136 -16.58 -0.40 10.77
N LEU A 137 -17.81 0.03 10.46
CA LEU A 137 -18.08 1.30 9.78
C LEU A 137 -17.76 2.53 10.63
N SER A 138 -17.73 2.40 11.96
CA SER A 138 -17.36 3.50 12.86
C SER A 138 -15.86 3.62 13.04
N LEU A 139 -15.11 2.54 12.81
CA LEU A 139 -13.66 2.50 12.93
C LEU A 139 -12.95 3.02 11.66
N GLY A 140 -13.52 2.73 10.49
CA GLY A 140 -12.94 3.04 9.17
C GLY A 140 -13.46 4.34 8.58
#